data_AF-A0A927Y2X4-F1
#
_entry.id   AF-A0A927Y2X4-F1
#
_cell.length_a   1.000
_cell.length_b   1.000
_cell.length_c   1.000
_cell.angle_alpha   90.00
_cell.angle_beta   90.00
_cell.angle_gamma   90.00
#
_symmetry.space_group_name_H-M   'P 1'
#
loop_
_entity.id
_entity.type
_entity.pdbx_description
1 polymer ?
#
loop_
_entity_poly.entity_id
_entity_poly.type
_entity_poly.pdbx_seq_one_letter_code
_entity_poly.pdbx_strand_id
1 'polypeptide(L)'
;MNFSDDYVAIPEWILHHLRKYGNCCCGREIVKTIGRDRILQVLRKEGYPCILRIIYDDMFHKPRRKVKYPRNAYYILEIECVVKSYFI
;
A
#
# COMPACT_ATOMS: atom_id res chain seq x y z
N MET A 1 0.23 3.32 -26.60
CA MET A 1 -0.86 2.56 -25.97
C MET A 1 -1.62 3.50 -25.05
N ASN A 2 -2.84 3.85 -25.42
CA ASN A 2 -3.75 4.60 -24.55
C ASN A 2 -4.23 3.64 -23.46
N PHE A 3 -3.67 3.77 -22.26
CA PHE A 3 -4.29 3.17 -21.08
C PHE A 3 -5.55 3.99 -20.83
N SER A 4 -6.69 3.45 -21.23
CA SER A 4 -7.98 3.89 -20.69
C SER A 4 -7.81 3.94 -19.18
N ASP A 5 -7.84 5.16 -18.63
CA ASP A 5 -7.83 5.41 -17.20
C ASP A 5 -9.21 4.97 -16.70
N ASP A 6 -9.43 3.65 -16.65
CA ASP A 6 -10.43 3.08 -15.75
C ASP A 6 -10.04 3.61 -14.38
N TYR A 7 -10.83 4.55 -13.87
CA TYR A 7 -10.66 5.16 -12.56
C TYR A 7 -10.69 4.06 -11.51
N VAL A 8 -9.54 3.47 -11.21
CA VAL A 8 -9.40 2.52 -10.12
C VAL A 8 -9.42 3.34 -8.84
N ALA A 9 -10.64 3.63 -8.37
CA ALA A 9 -10.89 4.40 -7.18
C ALA A 9 -10.37 3.66 -5.95
N ILE A 10 -9.52 4.34 -5.18
CA ILE A 10 -9.14 3.87 -3.85
C ILE A 10 -10.36 3.99 -2.94
N PRO A 11 -10.73 2.94 -2.20
CA PRO A 11 -11.82 3.04 -1.24
C PRO A 11 -11.62 4.17 -0.23
N GLU A 12 -12.67 4.95 0.03
CA GLU A 12 -12.60 6.12 0.90
C GLU A 12 -12.12 5.79 2.32
N TRP A 13 -12.45 4.61 2.84
CA TRP A 13 -12.01 4.17 4.17
C TRP A 13 -10.47 4.03 4.25
N ILE A 14 -9.80 3.71 3.14
CA ILE A 14 -8.32 3.68 3.10
C ILE A 14 -7.78 5.09 3.25
N LEU A 15 -8.33 6.05 2.49
CA LEU A 15 -7.94 7.45 2.57
C LEU A 15 -8.22 8.04 3.96
N HIS A 16 -9.37 7.71 4.55
CA HIS A 16 -9.72 8.11 5.91
C HIS A 16 -8.69 7.60 6.94
N HIS A 17 -8.33 6.32 6.85
CA HIS A 17 -7.33 5.72 7.74
C HIS A 17 -5.95 6.34 7.55
N LEU A 18 -5.51 6.53 6.30
CA LEU A 18 -4.22 7.17 6.00
C LEU A 18 -4.18 8.59 6.55
N ARG A 19 -5.25 9.38 6.37
CA ARG A 19 -5.33 10.75 6.89
C ARG A 19 -5.31 10.82 8.41
N LYS A 20 -5.96 9.87 9.09
CA LYS A 20 -6.13 9.87 10.54
C LYS A 20 -4.96 9.24 11.30
N TYR A 21 -4.39 8.16 10.76
CA TYR A 21 -3.41 7.32 11.44
C TYR A 21 -2.05 7.25 10.75
N GLY A 22 -1.94 7.73 9.51
CA GLY A 22 -0.72 7.60 8.71
C GLY A 22 -0.46 6.19 8.17
N ASN A 23 -1.30 5.20 8.51
CA ASN A 23 -1.24 3.86 7.94
C ASN A 23 -2.64 3.24 7.79
N CYS A 24 -2.74 2.22 6.94
CA CYS A 24 -3.97 1.49 6.67
C CYS A 24 -3.69 0.04 6.31
N CYS A 25 -4.38 -0.90 6.97
CA CYS A 25 -4.39 -2.30 6.54
C CYS A 25 -5.44 -2.46 5.42
N CYS A 26 -4.97 -2.47 4.18
CA CYS A 26 -5.83 -2.49 2.99
C CYS A 26 -6.20 -3.92 2.52
N GLY A 27 -5.52 -4.93 3.05
CA GLY A 27 -5.78 -6.32 2.72
C GLY A 27 -5.24 -6.76 1.34
N ARG A 28 -5.14 -8.08 1.15
CA ARG A 28 -4.51 -8.67 -0.04
C ARG A 28 -5.30 -8.43 -1.32
N GLU A 29 -6.62 -8.52 -1.26
CA GLU A 29 -7.47 -8.48 -2.46
C GLU A 29 -7.39 -7.13 -3.15
N ILE A 30 -7.41 -6.03 -2.40
CA ILE A 30 -7.30 -4.68 -2.94
C ILE A 30 -5.98 -4.50 -3.69
N VAL A 31 -4.85 -4.87 -3.07
CA VAL A 31 -3.53 -4.75 -3.70
C VAL A 31 -3.41 -5.65 -4.94
N LYS A 32 -4.06 -6.82 -4.94
CA LYS A 32 -4.05 -7.74 -6.08
C LYS A 32 -4.89 -7.23 -7.25
N THR A 33 -6.08 -6.68 -6.97
CA THR A 33 -7.02 -6.18 -7.98
C THR A 33 -6.52 -4.89 -8.62
N ILE A 34 -6.04 -3.94 -7.82
CA ILE A 34 -5.53 -2.65 -8.31
C ILE A 34 -4.12 -2.80 -8.90
N GLY A 35 -3.29 -3.63 -8.25
CA GLY A 35 -1.87 -3.76 -8.52
C GLY A 35 -1.02 -2.89 -7.59
N ARG A 36 0.15 -3.41 -7.21
CA ARG A 36 1.04 -2.77 -6.23
C ARG A 36 1.57 -1.42 -6.70
N ASP A 37 2.00 -1.27 -7.94
CA ASP A 37 2.49 0.02 -8.43
C ASP A 37 1.37 1.02 -8.64
N ARG A 38 0.24 0.55 -9.17
CA ARG A 38 -0.91 1.41 -9.48
C ARG A 38 -1.53 2.00 -8.22
N ILE A 39 -1.67 1.21 -7.14
CA ILE A 39 -2.20 1.73 -5.87
C ILE A 39 -1.32 2.85 -5.30
N LEU A 40 0.01 2.70 -5.38
CA LEU A 40 0.96 3.71 -4.91
C LEU A 40 0.95 4.96 -5.79
N GLN A 41 0.83 4.80 -7.10
CA GLN A 41 0.70 5.92 -8.03
C GLN A 41 -0.58 6.73 -7.79
N VAL A 42 -1.72 6.06 -7.61
CA VAL A 42 -3.00 6.73 -7.34
C VAL A 42 -2.95 7.46 -5.99
N LEU A 43 -2.48 6.80 -4.93
CA LEU A 43 -2.32 7.43 -3.61
C LEU A 43 -1.39 8.65 -3.66
N ARG A 44 -0.29 8.58 -4.42
CA ARG A 44 0.62 9.72 -4.62
C ARG A 44 -0.07 10.88 -5.35
N LYS A 45 -0.91 10.62 -6.34
CA LYS A 45 -1.72 11.66 -7.02
C LYS A 45 -2.72 12.33 -6.06
N GLU A 46 -3.29 11.56 -5.14
CA GLU A 46 -4.20 12.03 -4.09
C GLU A 46 -3.49 12.79 -2.94
N GLY A 47 -2.15 12.93 -2.99
CA GLY A 47 -1.37 13.61 -1.95
C GLY A 47 -0.95 12.72 -0.77
N TYR A 48 -1.13 11.41 -0.88
CA TYR A 48 -0.67 10.43 0.12
C TYR A 48 0.55 9.68 -0.41
N PRO A 49 1.79 10.16 -0.17
CA PRO A 49 2.99 9.43 -0.56
C PRO A 49 3.11 8.18 0.31
N CYS A 50 2.56 7.06 -0.13
CA CYS A 50 2.57 5.82 0.64
C CYS A 50 3.66 4.85 0.16
N ILE A 51 4.07 3.97 1.07
CA ILE A 51 4.76 2.73 0.80
C ILE A 51 3.86 1.55 1.15
N LEU A 52 4.01 0.44 0.44
CA LEU A 52 3.33 -0.82 0.76
C LEU A 52 4.29 -1.75 1.50
N ARG A 53 3.97 -2.04 2.76
CA ARG A 53 4.67 -3.01 3.60
C ARG A 53 3.87 -4.30 3.66
N ILE A 54 4.55 -5.41 3.40
CA ILE A 54 3.96 -6.76 3.49
C ILE A 54 4.60 -7.45 4.69
N ILE A 55 3.82 -7.63 5.76
CA ILE A 55 4.29 -8.22 7.02
C ILE A 55 3.69 -9.62 7.15
N TYR A 56 4.52 -10.64 7.29
CA TYR A 56 4.04 -12.00 7.53
C TYR A 56 3.59 -12.13 8.98
N ASP A 57 2.43 -12.75 9.20
CA ASP A 57 1.89 -13.02 10.54
C ASP A 57 2.81 -13.96 11.33
N ASP A 58 3.42 -14.92 10.63
CA ASP A 58 4.20 -15.97 11.24
C ASP A 58 5.68 -15.86 10.79
N MET A 59 6.56 -15.53 11.74
CA MET A 59 8.00 -15.38 11.47
C MET A 59 8.67 -16.69 11.01
N PHE A 60 8.07 -17.84 11.34
CA PHE A 60 8.62 -19.18 11.08
C PHE A 60 8.11 -19.77 9.76
N HIS A 61 6.93 -19.36 9.29
CA HIS A 61 6.37 -19.75 7.98
C HIS A 61 6.70 -18.76 6.86
N LYS A 62 7.95 -18.28 6.78
CA LYS A 62 8.39 -17.59 5.55
C LYS A 62 8.38 -18.61 4.40
N PRO A 63 7.56 -18.43 3.36
CA PRO A 63 7.52 -19.38 2.26
C PRO A 63 8.90 -19.45 1.59
N ARG A 64 9.42 -20.67 1.40
CA ARG A 64 10.72 -20.91 0.71
C ARG A 64 10.75 -20.33 -0.71
N ARG A 65 9.58 -20.08 -1.31
CA ARG A 65 9.42 -19.43 -2.61
C ARG A 65 8.88 -18.02 -2.42
N LYS A 66 9.49 -17.04 -3.10
CA LYS A 66 9.01 -15.65 -3.17
C LYS A 66 7.68 -15.61 -3.92
N VAL A 67 6.58 -15.50 -3.21
CA VAL A 67 5.24 -15.33 -3.79
C VAL A 67 4.97 -13.83 -3.95
N LYS A 68 4.43 -13.40 -5.11
CA LYS A 68 4.11 -11.98 -5.38
C LYS A 68 3.10 -11.39 -4.39
N TYR A 69 2.10 -12.18 -4.02
CA TYR A 69 1.04 -11.83 -3.07
C TYR A 69 0.82 -12.95 -2.04
N PRO A 70 1.65 -13.02 -0.97
CA PRO A 70 1.48 -13.99 0.10
C PRO A 70 0.08 -13.91 0.74
N ARG A 71 -0.51 -15.07 1.07
CA ARG A 71 -1.83 -15.16 1.71
C ARG A 71 -1.76 -14.88 3.21
N ASN A 72 -0.73 -15.36 3.89
CA ASN A 72 -0.53 -15.20 5.33
C ASN A 72 0.31 -13.96 5.62
N ALA A 73 -0.10 -12.83 5.07
CA ALA A 73 0.59 -11.57 5.26
C ALA A 73 -0.39 -10.40 5.30
N TYR A 74 -0.07 -9.44 6.15
CA TYR A 74 -0.74 -8.14 6.25
C TYR A 74 -0.18 -7.19 5.19
N TYR A 75 -1.08 -6.51 4.51
CA TYR A 75 -0.76 -5.51 3.50
C TYR A 75 -1.07 -4.14 4.07
N ILE A 76 -0.01 -3.45 4.48
CA ILE A 76 -0.10 -2.19 5.19
C ILE A 76 0.41 -1.09 4.25
N LEU A 77 -0.47 -0.14 3.96
CA LEU A 77 -0.09 1.13 3.36
C LEU A 77 0.33 2.06 4.49
N GLU A 78 1.50 2.66 4.36
CA GLU A 78 2.06 3.57 5.36
C GLU A 78 2.52 4.83 4.63
N ILE A 79 2.15 6.01 5.13
CA ILE A 79 2.63 7.28 4.58
C ILE A 79 4.14 7.35 4.84
N GLU A 80 4.90 7.55 3.77
CA GLU A 80 6.32 7.84 3.84
C GLU A 80 6.49 9.21 4.51
N CYS A 81 6.78 9.19 5.81
CA CYS A 81 7.14 10.39 6.53
C CYS A 81 8.54 10.79 6.07
N VAL A 82 8.59 11.70 5.09
CA VAL A 82 9.83 12.40 4.75
C VAL A 82 10.12 13.30 5.95
N VAL A 83 10.84 12.77 6.94
CA VAL A 83 11.51 13.61 7.91
C VAL A 83 12.44 14.47 7.06
N LYS A 84 12.01 15.68 6.72
CA LYS A 84 12.95 16.72 6.30
C LYS A 84 13.85 16.85 7.51
N SER A 85 15.00 16.19 7.45
CA SER A 85 16.07 16.38 8.41
C SER A 85 16.45 17.86 8.28
N TYR A 86 15.77 18.71 9.03
CA TYR A 86 16.30 20.00 9.41
C TYR A 86 17.47 19.64 10.33
N PHE A 87 18.61 19.33 9.72
CA PHE A 87 19.89 19.46 10.41
C PHE A 87 20.00 20.95 10.70
N ILE A 88 19.74 21.30 11.95
CA ILE A 88 20.00 22.61 12.55
C ILE A 88 21.49 22.66 12.87
#